data_AF-A0AAV2WQ83-F1
#
_entry.id   AF-A0AAV2WQ83-F1
#
_cell.length_a   1.000
_cell.length_b   1.000
_cell.length_c   1.000
_cell.angle_alpha   90.00
_cell.angle_beta   90.00
_cell.angle_gamma   90.00
#
_symmetry.space_group_name_H-M   'P 1'
#
loop_
_entity.id
_entity.type
_entity.pdbx_description
1 polymer ?
#
loop_
_entity_poly.entity_id
_entity_poly.type
_entity_poly.pdbx_seq_one_letter_code
_entity_poly.pdbx_strand_id
1 'polypeptide(L)'
;MSEVRVVPEDLHVSAATVDVHADSVRAKHAAADARIEGAQKGVPAGAATVLGAAVTKWQADSTAMVSRMISDSSGLRSGATAYVNADENAAAAVESAGNRIRPEDMGL
;
A
#
# COMPACT_ATOMS: atom_id res chain seq x y z
N MET A 1 -7.66 -15.64 -22.88
CA MET A 1 -7.40 -14.82 -21.68
C MET A 1 -5.89 -14.79 -21.48
N SER A 2 -5.28 -13.62 -21.36
CA SER A 2 -3.84 -13.56 -21.03
C SER A 2 -3.66 -13.96 -19.57
N GLU A 3 -2.67 -14.80 -19.29
CA GLU A 3 -2.28 -15.15 -17.93
C GLU A 3 -1.76 -13.89 -17.21
N VAL A 4 -2.26 -13.64 -15.99
CA VAL A 4 -1.78 -12.54 -15.16
C VAL A 4 -0.51 -13.02 -14.48
N ARG A 5 0.63 -12.43 -14.86
CA ARG A 5 1.91 -12.68 -14.21
C ARG A 5 2.20 -11.57 -13.20
N VAL A 6 2.40 -11.95 -11.95
CA VAL A 6 2.83 -11.01 -10.90
C VAL A 6 4.33 -11.17 -10.67
N VAL A 7 5.01 -10.03 -10.59
CA VAL A 7 6.43 -9.92 -10.26
C VAL A 7 6.51 -9.40 -8.82
N PRO A 8 6.88 -10.23 -7.83
CA PRO A 8 6.94 -9.83 -6.42
C PRO A 8 7.81 -8.60 -6.16
N GLU A 9 8.90 -8.44 -6.92
CA GLU A 9 9.79 -7.28 -6.85
C GLU A 9 9.05 -5.98 -7.20
N ASP A 10 8.20 -6.00 -8.22
CA ASP A 10 7.40 -4.84 -8.63
C ASP A 10 6.38 -4.46 -7.55
N LEU A 11 5.85 -5.44 -6.81
CA LEU A 11 4.98 -5.18 -5.66
C LEU A 11 5.74 -4.53 -4.51
N HIS A 12 6.99 -4.95 -4.24
CA HIS A 12 7.84 -4.30 -3.25
C HIS A 12 8.21 -2.86 -3.64
N VAL A 13 8.56 -2.62 -4.90
CA VAL A 13 8.82 -1.27 -5.44
C VAL A 13 7.57 -0.40 -5.33
N SER A 14 6.39 -0.95 -5.66
CA SER A 14 5.12 -0.26 -5.51
C SER A 14 4.83 0.10 -4.05
N ALA A 15 5.06 -0.82 -3.11
CA ALA A 15 4.88 -0.57 -1.68
C ALA A 15 5.78 0.56 -1.18
N ALA A 16 7.07 0.52 -1.53
CA ALA A 16 8.03 1.58 -1.18
C ALA A 16 7.62 2.94 -1.78
N THR A 17 7.10 2.92 -3.01
CA THR A 17 6.58 4.12 -3.68
C THR A 17 5.38 4.68 -2.92
N VAL A 18 4.45 3.84 -2.48
CA VAL A 18 3.29 4.28 -1.68
C VAL A 18 3.74 4.89 -0.36
N ASP A 19 4.74 4.34 0.32
CA ASP A 19 5.27 4.91 1.57
C ASP A 19 5.83 6.32 1.37
N VAL A 20 6.64 6.52 0.33
CA VAL A 20 7.18 7.85 -0.01
C VAL A 20 6.06 8.86 -0.26
N HIS A 21 4.99 8.45 -0.94
CA HIS A 21 3.83 9.32 -1.15
C HIS A 21 3.09 9.58 0.17
N ALA A 22 2.95 8.59 1.05
CA ALA A 22 2.27 8.75 2.33
C ALA A 22 3.00 9.76 3.22
N ASP A 23 4.33 9.69 3.26
CA ASP A 23 5.17 10.65 3.98
C ASP A 23 5.09 12.05 3.36
N SER A 24 5.09 12.16 2.03
CA SER A 24 4.90 13.43 1.33
C SER A 24 3.56 14.08 1.66
N VAL A 25 2.47 13.30 1.67
CA VAL A 25 1.13 13.76 2.06
C VAL A 25 1.13 14.23 3.51
N ARG A 26 1.68 13.43 4.44
CA ARG A 26 1.74 13.77 5.86
C ARG A 26 2.51 15.08 6.09
N ALA A 27 3.65 15.26 5.44
CA ALA A 27 4.44 16.48 5.57
C ALA A 27 3.72 17.72 5.00
N LYS A 28 3.11 17.60 3.82
CA LYS A 28 2.33 18.70 3.21
C LYS A 28 1.10 19.04 4.04
N HIS A 29 0.46 18.05 4.65
CA HIS A 29 -0.66 18.24 5.55
C HIS A 29 -0.27 19.03 6.79
N ALA A 30 0.79 18.61 7.49
CA ALA A 30 1.29 19.32 8.67
C ALA A 30 1.67 20.78 8.36
N ALA A 31 2.27 21.03 7.18
CA ALA A 31 2.56 22.38 6.72
C ALA A 31 1.30 23.21 6.43
N ALA A 32 0.22 22.59 5.95
CA ALA A 32 -1.06 23.25 5.74
C ALA A 32 -1.73 23.60 7.08
N ASP A 33 -1.73 22.67 8.05
CA ASP A 33 -2.27 22.90 9.39
C ASP A 33 -1.57 24.11 10.06
N ALA A 34 -0.24 24.16 10.01
CA ALA A 34 0.52 25.28 10.58
C ALA A 34 0.18 26.64 9.93
N ARG A 35 -0.07 26.66 8.61
CA ARG A 35 -0.48 27.89 7.90
C ARG A 35 -1.89 28.34 8.32
N ILE A 36 -2.80 27.39 8.50
CA ILE A 36 -4.16 27.64 8.94
C ILE A 36 -4.15 28.22 10.36
N GLU A 37 -3.44 27.58 11.29
CA GLU A 37 -3.27 28.05 12.67
C GLU A 37 -2.68 29.47 12.71
N GLY A 38 -1.66 29.74 11.88
CA GLY A 38 -1.06 31.07 11.77
C GLY A 38 -2.05 32.14 11.28
N ALA A 39 -2.95 31.79 10.36
CA ALA A 39 -3.92 32.71 9.78
C ALA A 39 -5.13 33.01 10.70
N GLN A 40 -5.43 32.16 11.67
CA GLN A 40 -6.63 32.27 12.52
C GLN A 40 -6.74 33.58 13.30
N LYS A 41 -5.61 34.21 13.67
CA LYS A 41 -5.58 35.43 14.50
C LYS A 41 -6.28 36.65 13.86
N GLY A 42 -6.54 36.63 12.55
CA GLY A 42 -7.19 37.73 11.82
C GLY A 42 -8.62 37.44 11.33
N VAL A 43 -9.19 36.27 11.66
CA VAL A 43 -10.44 35.81 11.05
C VAL A 43 -11.66 36.26 11.87
N PRO A 44 -12.65 36.95 11.27
CA PRO A 44 -13.91 37.29 11.95
C PRO A 44 -14.62 36.04 12.49
N ALA A 45 -15.31 36.15 13.63
CA ALA A 45 -15.86 34.99 14.36
C ALA A 45 -16.70 34.03 13.49
N GLY A 46 -17.57 34.54 12.61
CA GLY A 46 -18.36 33.70 11.70
C GLY A 46 -17.50 32.91 10.71
N ALA A 47 -16.46 33.54 10.16
CA ALA A 47 -15.50 32.88 9.27
C ALA A 47 -14.59 31.90 10.04
N ALA A 48 -14.30 32.17 11.32
CA ALA A 48 -13.50 31.29 12.17
C ALA A 48 -14.24 29.96 12.43
N THR A 49 -15.55 29.99 12.64
CA THR A 49 -16.38 28.78 12.78
C THR A 49 -16.35 27.92 11.51
N VAL A 50 -16.56 28.55 10.35
CA VAL A 50 -16.55 27.83 9.06
C VAL A 50 -15.15 27.27 8.77
N LEU A 51 -14.10 28.05 9.04
CA LEU A 51 -12.71 27.59 8.91
C LEU A 51 -12.44 26.40 9.83
N GLY A 52 -12.86 26.45 11.09
CA GLY A 52 -12.71 25.34 12.04
C GLY A 52 -13.37 24.06 11.53
N ALA A 53 -14.60 24.14 11.01
CA ALA A 53 -15.29 22.98 10.44
C ALA A 53 -14.55 22.42 9.20
N ALA A 54 -14.05 23.30 8.32
CA ALA A 54 -13.27 22.89 7.16
C ALA A 54 -11.95 22.19 7.55
N VAL A 55 -11.27 22.70 8.58
CA VAL A 55 -10.03 22.12 9.13
C VAL A 55 -10.28 20.75 9.72
N THR A 56 -11.33 20.60 10.53
CA THR A 56 -11.71 19.29 11.10
C THR A 56 -11.97 18.25 10.00
N LYS A 57 -12.71 18.65 8.95
CA LYS A 57 -12.95 17.76 7.80
C LYS A 57 -11.65 17.40 7.07
N TRP A 58 -10.83 18.40 6.79
CA TRP A 58 -9.53 18.22 6.13
C TRP A 58 -8.62 17.24 6.89
N GLN A 59 -8.53 17.38 8.21
CA GLN A 59 -7.77 16.49 9.09
C GLN A 59 -8.31 15.06 9.07
N ALA A 60 -9.63 14.89 9.11
CA ALA A 60 -10.27 13.59 9.05
C ALA A 60 -10.01 12.89 7.71
N ASP A 61 -10.25 13.59 6.59
CA ASP A 61 -10.09 13.05 5.24
C ASP A 61 -8.63 12.66 4.96
N SER A 62 -7.69 13.50 5.40
CA SER A 62 -6.25 13.24 5.19
C SER A 62 -5.73 12.11 6.06
N THR A 63 -6.21 11.98 7.31
CA THR A 63 -5.89 10.84 8.17
C THR A 63 -6.40 9.54 7.55
N ALA A 64 -7.63 9.55 7.02
CA ALA A 64 -8.20 8.39 6.34
C ALA A 64 -7.40 8.03 5.08
N MET A 65 -6.98 9.03 4.30
CA MET A 65 -6.16 8.83 3.10
C MET A 65 -4.80 8.20 3.43
N VAL A 66 -4.06 8.76 4.39
CA VAL A 66 -2.76 8.22 4.82
C VAL A 66 -2.90 6.80 5.37
N SER A 67 -3.96 6.52 6.13
CA SER A 67 -4.22 5.17 6.65
C SER A 67 -4.48 4.16 5.53
N ARG A 68 -5.21 4.55 4.47
CA ARG A 68 -5.40 3.71 3.28
C ARG A 68 -4.08 3.43 2.56
N MET A 69 -3.24 4.45 2.37
CA MET A 69 -1.92 4.27 1.74
C MET A 69 -1.05 3.28 2.52
N ILE A 70 -1.03 3.36 3.85
CA ILE A 70 -0.29 2.40 4.69
C ILE A 70 -0.87 0.99 4.52
N SER A 71 -2.19 0.86 4.50
CA SER A 71 -2.87 -0.43 4.25
C SER A 71 -2.51 -1.01 2.87
N ASP A 72 -2.52 -0.19 1.83
CA ASP A 72 -2.20 -0.60 0.46
C ASP A 72 -0.73 -1.06 0.36
N SER A 73 0.18 -0.29 0.97
CA SER A 73 1.60 -0.63 1.07
C SER A 73 1.84 -1.96 1.81
N SER A 74 1.09 -2.21 2.89
CA SER A 74 1.11 -3.49 3.60
C SER A 74 0.53 -4.65 2.76
N GLY A 75 -0.57 -4.40 2.06
CA GLY A 75 -1.21 -5.35 1.16
C GLY A 75 -0.29 -5.77 0.01
N LEU A 76 0.43 -4.83 -0.60
CA LEU A 76 1.41 -5.08 -1.65
C LEU A 76 2.54 -5.99 -1.16
N ARG A 77 3.12 -5.74 0.03
CA ARG A 77 4.14 -6.61 0.61
C ARG A 77 3.62 -8.00 0.92
N SER A 78 2.42 -8.07 1.50
CA SER A 78 1.77 -9.34 1.83
C SER A 78 1.49 -10.15 0.57
N GLY A 79 1.06 -9.49 -0.51
CA GLY A 79 0.89 -10.09 -1.82
C GLY A 79 2.19 -10.62 -2.40
N ALA A 80 3.28 -9.85 -2.32
CA ALA A 80 4.61 -10.29 -2.77
C ALA A 80 5.05 -11.58 -2.06
N THR A 81 4.96 -11.62 -0.73
CA THR A 81 5.26 -12.81 0.07
C THR A 81 4.38 -14.00 -0.32
N ALA A 82 3.09 -13.78 -0.55
CA ALA A 82 2.17 -14.85 -0.94
C ALA A 82 2.54 -15.44 -2.31
N TYR A 83 2.98 -14.63 -3.26
CA TYR A 83 3.44 -15.10 -4.56
C TYR A 83 4.72 -15.94 -4.47
N VAL A 84 5.72 -15.47 -3.71
CA VAL A 84 6.97 -16.22 -3.50
C VAL A 84 6.68 -17.59 -2.87
N ASN A 85 5.86 -17.61 -1.81
CA ASN A 85 5.48 -18.87 -1.16
C ASN A 85 4.72 -19.80 -2.10
N ALA A 86 3.83 -19.26 -2.96
CA ALA A 86 3.09 -20.07 -3.91
C ALA A 86 4.00 -20.70 -4.96
N ASP A 87 4.98 -19.94 -5.48
CA ASP A 87 5.96 -20.42 -6.45
C ASP A 87 6.88 -21.50 -5.86
N GLU A 88 7.42 -21.27 -4.67
CA GLU A 88 8.26 -22.26 -3.96
C GLU A 88 7.51 -23.57 -3.67
N ASN A 89 6.25 -23.47 -3.20
CA ASN A 89 5.43 -24.65 -2.94
C ASN A 89 5.10 -25.41 -4.23
N ALA A 90 4.81 -24.70 -5.32
CA ALA A 90 4.58 -25.31 -6.62
C ALA A 90 5.84 -26.01 -7.15
N ALA A 91 7.00 -25.37 -7.03
CA ALA A 91 8.29 -25.96 -7.42
C ALA A 91 8.58 -27.25 -6.64
N ALA A 92 8.41 -27.23 -5.31
CA ALA A 92 8.59 -28.41 -4.45
C ALA A 92 7.61 -29.54 -4.80
N ALA A 93 6.35 -29.21 -5.14
CA ALA A 93 5.37 -30.20 -5.57
C ALA A 93 5.74 -30.84 -6.92
N VAL A 94 6.27 -30.06 -7.87
CA VAL A 94 6.75 -30.56 -9.16
C VAL A 94 7.97 -31.46 -8.97
N GLU A 95 8.94 -31.06 -8.15
CA GLU A 95 10.12 -31.88 -7.84
C GLU A 95 9.73 -33.21 -7.18
N SER A 96 8.82 -33.15 -6.19
CA SER A 96 8.28 -34.35 -5.53
C SER A 96 7.49 -35.25 -6.48
N ALA A 97 6.74 -34.68 -7.43
CA ALA A 97 6.08 -35.46 -8.47
C ALA A 97 7.11 -36.14 -9.39
N GLY A 98 8.14 -35.42 -9.83
CA GLY A 98 9.23 -35.97 -10.65
C GLY A 98 9.95 -37.13 -9.98
N ASN A 99 10.28 -37.00 -8.69
CA ASN A 99 10.93 -38.05 -7.91
C ASN A 99 10.08 -39.30 -7.69
N ARG A 100 8.75 -39.20 -7.87
CA ARG A 100 7.82 -40.33 -7.74
C ARG A 100 7.58 -41.09 -9.06
N ILE A 101 7.98 -40.52 -10.20
CA ILE A 101 7.87 -41.18 -11.50
C ILE A 101 8.93 -42.28 -11.57
N ARG A 102 8.51 -43.54 -11.70
CA ARG A 102 9.43 -44.65 -11.90
C ARG A 102 9.84 -44.74 -13.38
N PRO A 103 11.02 -45.29 -13.72
CA PRO A 103 11.41 -45.51 -15.12
C PRO A 103 10.37 -46.30 -15.92
N GLU A 104 9.74 -47.28 -15.26
CA GLU A 104 8.65 -48.12 -15.77
C GLU A 104 7.35 -47.35 -16.07
N ASP A 105 7.12 -46.19 -15.42
CA ASP A 105 6.00 -45.29 -15.74
C ASP A 105 6.27 -44.41 -16.97
N MET A 106 7.53 -44.36 -17.44
CA MET A 106 7.96 -43.57 -18.60
C MET A 106 8.07 -44.39 -19.90
N GLY A 107 7.71 -45.68 -19.87
CA GLY A 107 7.78 -46.56 -21.04
C GLY A 107 9.20 -46.83 -21.56
N LEU A 108 10.21 -46.72 -20.67
CA LEU A 108 11.61 -47.03 -20.92
C LEU A 108 12.00 -48.40 -20.37
#